data_AF-A0A512A9U8-F1
#
_entry.id   AF-A0A512A9U8-F1
#
_cell.length_a   1.000
_cell.length_b   1.000
_cell.length_c   1.000
_cell.angle_alpha   90.00
_cell.angle_beta   90.00
_cell.angle_gamma   90.00
#
_symmetry.space_group_name_H-M   'P 1'
#
loop_
_entity.id
_entity.type
_entity.pdbx_description
1 polymer ?
#
loop_
_entity_poly.entity_id
_entity_poly.type
_entity_poly.pdbx_seq_one_letter_code
_entity_poly.pdbx_strand_id
1 'polypeptide(L)' 'MMINPEIIGYDEPTSALDPALRLEVEKLILQNREMGMTQIVVTHDLQFAENIADSILKVIPK' A
#
# COMPACT_ATOMS: atom_id res chain seq x y z
N MET A 1 -8.58 13.53 11.93
CA MET A 1 -8.32 12.16 12.41
C MET A 1 -9.34 11.26 11.76
N MET A 2 -8.93 10.35 10.85
CA MET A 2 -9.84 9.33 10.33
C MET A 2 -10.03 8.30 11.44
N ILE A 3 -11.26 8.17 11.96
CA ILE A 3 -11.61 7.20 12.99
C ILE A 3 -11.95 5.90 12.27
N ASN A 4 -11.11 4.87 12.46
CA ASN A 4 -11.29 3.48 11.99
C ASN A 4 -11.98 3.31 10.63
N PRO A 5 -11.33 3.71 9.51
CA PRO A 5 -11.90 3.41 8.20
C PRO A 5 -11.93 1.89 7.97
N GLU A 6 -13.02 1.39 7.41
CA GLU A 6 -13.12 -0.03 6.99
C GLU A 6 -12.23 -0.31 5.76
N ILE A 7 -12.03 0.71 4.91
CA ILE A 7 -11.23 0.65 3.69
C ILE A 7 -10.33 1.88 3.59
N ILE A 8 -9.04 1.68 3.25
CA ILE A 8 -8.09 2.76 2.89
C ILE A 8 -7.61 2.60 1.45
N GLY A 9 -7.58 3.71 0.71
CA GLY A 9 -6.94 3.81 -0.60
C GLY A 9 -5.61 4.57 -0.53
N TYR A 10 -4.59 4.06 -1.22
CA TYR A 10 -3.29 4.70 -1.39
C TYR A 10 -2.99 4.88 -2.88
N ASP A 11 -2.62 6.10 -3.27
CA ASP A 11 -2.21 6.42 -4.64
C ASP A 11 -0.72 6.79 -4.63
N GLU A 12 0.11 5.91 -5.19
CA GLU A 12 1.57 6.05 -5.26
C GLU A 12 2.23 6.43 -3.92
N PRO A 13 1.99 5.68 -2.82
CA PRO A 13 2.34 6.10 -1.45
C PRO A 13 3.85 6.16 -1.16
N THR A 14 4.67 5.55 -2.02
CA THR A 14 6.14 5.52 -1.91
C THR A 14 6.83 6.43 -2.92
N SER A 15 6.06 7.17 -3.72
CA SER A 15 6.62 8.10 -4.71
C SER A 15 7.44 9.19 -4.04
N ALA A 16 8.60 9.50 -4.62
CA ALA A 16 9.58 10.47 -4.09
C ALA A 16 10.13 10.18 -2.68
N LEU A 17 9.84 9.03 -2.06
CA LEU A 17 10.43 8.64 -0.79
C LEU A 17 11.78 7.95 -0.98
N ASP A 18 12.69 8.23 -0.04
CA ASP A 18 13.95 7.50 0.09
C ASP A 18 13.70 6.03 0.54
N PRO A 19 14.67 5.13 0.32
CA PRO A 19 14.48 3.71 0.63
C PRO A 19 14.11 3.40 2.09
N ALA A 20 14.56 4.22 3.06
CA ALA A 20 14.25 3.98 4.47
C ALA A 20 12.79 4.31 4.79
N LEU A 21 12.29 5.43 4.27
CA LEU A 21 10.90 5.84 4.44
C LEU A 21 9.92 4.90 3.73
N ARG A 22 10.32 4.30 2.60
CA ARG A 22 9.50 3.26 1.94
C ARG A 22 9.23 2.06 2.85
N LEU A 23 10.25 1.60 3.58
CA LEU A 23 10.10 0.51 4.54
C LEU A 23 9.17 0.87 5.70
N GLU A 24 9.14 2.14 6.11
CA GLU A 24 8.18 2.61 7.11
C GLU A 24 6.75 2.59 6.57
N VAL A 25 6.54 3.03 5.32
CA VAL A 25 5.24 2.95 4.66
C VAL A 25 4.76 1.50 4.52
N GLU A 26 5.64 0.58 4.09
CA GLU A 26 5.32 -0.85 4.03
C GLU A 26 4.85 -1.38 5.39
N LYS A 27 5.58 -1.06 6.47
CA LYS A 27 5.22 -1.48 7.83
C LYS A 27 3.87 -0.95 8.26
N LEU A 28 3.55 0.31 7.96
CA LEU A 28 2.27 0.91 8.30
C LEU A 28 1.10 0.21 7.58
N ILE A 29 1.28 -0.11 6.29
CA ILE A 29 0.27 -0.85 5.51
C ILE A 29 0.07 -2.25 6.11
N LEU A 30 1.16 -2.95 6.44
CA LEU A 30 1.08 -4.28 7.05
C LEU A 30 0.42 -4.24 8.44
N GLN A 31 0.69 -3.23 9.26
CA GLN A 31 0.03 -3.05 10.56
C GLN A 31 -1.48 -2.79 10.41
N ASN A 32 -1.89 -1.96 9.46
CA ASN A 32 -3.30 -1.73 9.17
C ASN A 32 -4.00 -3.01 8.71
N ARG A 33 -3.30 -3.85 7.94
CA ARG A 33 -3.79 -5.16 7.53
C ARG A 33 -4.00 -6.07 8.74
N GLU A 34 -3.04 -6.12 9.67
CA GLU A 34 -3.16 -6.91 10.91
C GLU A 34 -4.34 -6.45 11.79
N MET A 35 -4.70 -5.16 11.74
CA MET A 35 -5.89 -4.61 12.39
C MET A 35 -7.21 -4.93 11.66
N GLY A 36 -7.17 -5.69 10.56
CA GLY A 36 -8.34 -6.12 9.80
C GLY A 36 -8.87 -5.10 8.79
N MET A 37 -8.08 -4.07 8.47
CA MET A 37 -8.49 -3.02 7.53
C MET A 37 -8.27 -3.47 6.09
N THR A 38 -9.27 -3.25 5.24
CA THR A 38 -9.12 -3.49 3.80
C THR A 38 -8.33 -2.35 3.18
N GLN A 39 -7.38 -2.66 2.32
CA GLN A 39 -6.48 -1.66 1.74
C GLN A 39 -6.37 -1.87 0.23
N ILE A 40 -6.44 -0.78 -0.52
CA ILE A 40 -6.25 -0.74 -1.97
C ILE A 40 -5.07 0.17 -2.25
N VAL A 41 -4.05 -0.36 -2.92
CA VAL A 41 -2.83 0.38 -3.25
C VAL A 41 -2.67 0.43 -4.75
N VAL A 42 -2.46 1.63 -5.28
CA VAL A 42 -2.11 1.88 -6.68
C VAL A 42 -0.65 2.25 -6.72
N THR A 43 0.15 1.50 -7.48
CA THR A 43 1.55 1.84 -7.71
C THR A 43 2.08 1.23 -9.00
N HIS A 44 3.16 1.81 -9.53
CA HIS A 44 4.01 1.21 -10.55
C HIS A 44 5.19 0.40 -9.99
N ASP A 45 5.45 0.44 -8.68
CA ASP A 45 6.51 -0.32 -8.03
C ASP A 45 6.06 -1.75 -7.69
N LEU A 46 6.42 -2.70 -8.55
CA LEU A 46 6.05 -4.11 -8.37
C LEU A 46 6.69 -4.74 -7.13
N GLN A 47 7.91 -4.35 -6.76
CA GLN A 47 8.58 -4.93 -5.59
C GLN A 47 7.87 -4.53 -4.31
N PHE A 48 7.49 -3.26 -4.20
CA PHE A 48 6.68 -2.76 -3.10
C PHE A 48 5.31 -3.46 -3.06
N ALA A 49 4.63 -3.59 -4.20
CA ALA A 49 3.34 -4.27 -4.29
C ALA A 49 3.41 -5.74 -3.82
N GLU A 50 4.44 -6.48 -4.23
CA GLU A 50 4.65 -7.87 -3.81
C GLU A 50 4.91 -8.02 -2.31
N ASN A 51 5.50 -7.02 -1.66
CA ASN A 51 5.79 -7.06 -0.22
C ASN A 51 4.53 -6.87 0.65
N ILE A 52 3.54 -6.11 0.19
CA ILE A 52 2.40 -5.70 1.01
C ILE A 52 1.08 -6.38 0.63
N ALA A 53 0.95 -6.85 -0.62
CA ALA A 53 -0.34 -7.22 -1.17
C ALA A 53 -0.72 -8.68 -0.89
N ASP A 54 -1.98 -8.89 -0.50
CA ASP A 54 -2.60 -10.22 -0.49
C ASP A 54 -2.99 -10.70 -1.90
N SER A 55 -3.25 -9.75 -2.80
CA SER A 55 -3.64 -10.02 -4.19
C SER A 55 -3.21 -8.85 -5.08
N ILE A 56 -2.75 -9.17 -6.30
CA ILE A 56 -2.24 -8.17 -7.25
C ILE A 56 -3.05 -8.22 -8.54
N LEU A 57 -3.58 -7.07 -8.94
CA LEU A 57 -4.21 -6.85 -10.25
C LEU A 57 -3.27 -6.02 -11.13
N LYS A 58 -2.82 -6.58 -12.26
CA LYS A 58 -2.03 -5.84 -13.25
C LYS A 58 -2.95 -5.19 -14.29
N VAL A 59 -2.88 -3.87 -14.40
CA VAL A 59 -3.62 -3.10 -15.41
C VAL A 59 -2.69 -2.82 -16.59
N ILE A 60 -3.08 -3.24 -17.80
CA ILE A 60 -2.36 -2.95 -19.04
C ILE A 60 -3.22 -1.96 -19.83
N PRO A 61 -2.83 -0.68 -19.94
CA PRO A 61 -3.56 0.28 -20.75
C PRO A 61 -3.54 -0.16 -22.23
N LYS A 62 -4.67 0.02 -22.92
CA LYS A 62 -4.83 -0.26 -24.35
C LYS A 62 -4.16 0.79 -25.22
#